data_AF-A0A918C9R0-F1
#
_entry.id   AF-A0A918C9R0-F1
#
_cell.length_a   1.000
_cell.length_b   1.000
_cell.length_c   1.000
_cell.angle_alpha   90.00
_cell.angle_beta   90.00
_cell.angle_gamma   90.00
#
_symmetry.space_group_name_H-M   'P 1'
#
loop_
_entity.id
_entity.type
_entity.pdbx_description
1 polymer ?
#
loop_
_entity_poly.entity_id
_entity_poly.type
_entity_poly.pdbx_seq_one_letter_code
_entity_poly.pdbx_strand_id
1 'polypeptide(L)'
;MTLDASVREFLDGVTHPVRRRDAETLLALMSRVTGEPARMWGPSIVAFGEYHYRYPSGREGDAPAAAFSPRKPATTVYLADGVGAYEAELATLGPHTTGVGCLYLKDLEQLDLGVLERVVAASYAVVTAGDFGGLARDGGA
;
A
#
# COMPACT_ATOMS: atom_id res chain seq x y z
N MET A 1 7.10 13.38 -14.67
CA MET A 1 7.60 13.21 -13.30
C MET A 1 8.77 12.24 -13.36
N THR A 2 9.95 12.64 -12.88
CA THR A 2 11.12 11.75 -12.81
C THR A 2 10.98 10.86 -11.58
N LEU A 3 11.18 9.55 -11.71
CA LEU A 3 11.17 8.65 -10.56
C LEU A 3 12.37 8.93 -9.65
N ASP A 4 12.15 8.91 -8.34
CA ASP A 4 13.21 9.06 -7.34
C ASP A 4 14.28 7.96 -7.50
N ALA A 5 15.56 8.37 -7.46
CA ALA A 5 16.69 7.47 -7.67
C ALA A 5 16.75 6.34 -6.62
N SER A 6 16.39 6.62 -5.37
CA SER A 6 16.38 5.62 -4.30
C SER A 6 15.28 4.57 -4.51
N VAL A 7 14.12 4.97 -5.04
CA VAL A 7 13.05 4.03 -5.41
C VAL A 7 13.50 3.15 -6.56
N ARG A 8 14.12 3.74 -7.60
CA ARG A 8 14.64 2.96 -8.73
C ARG A 8 15.69 1.95 -8.27
N GLU A 9 16.66 2.37 -7.48
CA GLU A 9 17.71 1.51 -6.93
C GLU A 9 17.12 0.36 -6.09
N PHE A 10 16.13 0.66 -5.24
CA PHE A 10 15.44 -0.36 -4.45
C PHE A 10 14.75 -1.41 -5.33
N LEU A 11 14.04 -0.98 -6.37
CA LEU A 11 13.36 -1.89 -7.31
C LEU A 11 14.35 -2.72 -8.14
N ASP A 12 15.43 -2.11 -8.58
CA ASP A 12 16.52 -2.80 -9.29
C ASP A 12 17.24 -3.82 -8.40
N GLY A 13 17.20 -3.63 -7.08
CA GLY A 13 17.68 -4.60 -6.08
C GLY A 13 16.75 -5.79 -5.85
N VAL A 14 15.50 -5.76 -6.32
CA VAL A 14 14.56 -6.88 -6.16
C VAL A 14 14.95 -8.03 -7.09
N THR A 15 15.58 -9.07 -6.55
CA THR A 15 16.13 -10.18 -7.36
C THR A 15 15.09 -11.17 -7.86
N HIS A 16 13.97 -11.31 -7.15
CA HIS A 16 12.91 -12.24 -7.57
C HIS A 16 12.13 -11.64 -8.76
N PRO A 17 12.09 -12.30 -9.93
CA PRO A 17 11.55 -11.71 -11.16
C PRO A 17 10.08 -11.34 -11.04
N VAL A 18 9.26 -12.21 -10.44
CA VAL A 18 7.82 -11.94 -10.22
C VAL A 18 7.62 -10.75 -9.26
N ARG A 19 8.39 -10.64 -8.16
CA ARG A 19 8.29 -9.51 -7.23
C ARG A 19 8.73 -8.20 -7.88
N ARG A 20 9.76 -8.22 -8.73
CA ARG A 20 10.21 -7.04 -9.47
C ARG A 20 9.15 -6.56 -10.47
N ARG A 21 8.63 -7.47 -11.31
CA ARG A 21 7.54 -7.17 -12.27
C ARG A 21 6.33 -6.59 -11.55
N ASP A 22 5.93 -7.23 -10.45
CA ASP A 22 4.77 -6.79 -9.66
C ASP A 22 5.02 -5.44 -9.00
N ALA A 23 6.25 -5.18 -8.54
CA ALA A 23 6.62 -3.91 -7.97
C ALA A 23 6.55 -2.77 -8.99
N GLU A 24 7.00 -2.98 -10.22
CA GLU A 24 6.85 -1.99 -11.31
C GLU A 24 5.36 -1.76 -11.65
N THR A 25 4.55 -2.83 -11.61
CA THR A 25 3.10 -2.73 -11.82
C THR A 25 2.44 -1.89 -10.73
N LEU A 26 2.77 -2.15 -9.47
CA LEU A 26 2.25 -1.38 -8.33
C LEU A 26 2.75 0.05 -8.31
N LEU A 27 4.01 0.28 -8.69
CA LEU A 27 4.56 1.62 -8.84
C LEU A 27 3.69 2.44 -9.79
N ALA A 28 3.41 1.91 -10.98
CA ALA A 28 2.59 2.59 -11.97
C ALA A 28 1.13 2.76 -11.51
N LEU A 29 0.54 1.73 -10.93
CA LEU A 29 -0.85 1.75 -10.44
C LEU A 29 -1.02 2.77 -9.32
N MET A 30 -0.19 2.71 -8.27
CA MET A 30 -0.33 3.60 -7.12
C MET A 30 0.01 5.05 -7.48
N SER A 31 1.03 5.30 -8.32
CA SER A 31 1.27 6.65 -8.84
C SER A 31 0.07 7.22 -9.59
N ARG A 32 -0.60 6.42 -10.42
CA ARG A 32 -1.80 6.87 -11.15
C ARG A 32 -2.96 7.16 -10.21
N VAL A 33 -3.23 6.23 -9.29
CA VAL A 33 -4.40 6.29 -8.39
C VAL A 33 -4.29 7.45 -7.40
N THR A 34 -3.09 7.65 -6.85
CA THR A 34 -2.85 8.70 -5.83
C THR A 34 -2.51 10.06 -6.43
N GLY A 35 -1.93 10.09 -7.63
CA GLY A 35 -1.33 11.30 -8.19
C GLY A 35 -0.01 11.71 -7.52
N GLU A 36 0.49 10.91 -6.59
CA GLU A 36 1.68 11.22 -5.79
C GLU A 36 2.95 10.61 -6.39
N PRO A 37 4.12 11.28 -6.24
CA PRO A 37 5.39 10.66 -6.55
C PRO A 37 5.68 9.52 -5.57
N ALA A 38 6.26 8.43 -6.09
CA ALA A 38 6.78 7.36 -5.26
C ALA A 38 8.03 7.83 -4.50
N ARG A 39 8.11 7.50 -3.22
CA ARG A 39 9.28 7.72 -2.37
C ARG A 39 9.57 6.51 -1.49
N MET A 40 10.82 6.37 -1.05
CA MET A 40 11.16 5.35 -0.05
C MET A 40 10.67 5.77 1.34
N TRP A 41 10.02 4.85 2.04
CA TRP A 41 9.66 4.98 3.45
C TRP A 41 10.43 3.96 4.27
N GLY A 42 11.49 4.42 4.94
CA GLY A 42 12.46 3.52 5.54
C GLY A 42 13.15 2.64 4.48
N PRO A 43 13.63 1.44 4.86
CA PRO A 43 14.56 0.68 4.02
C PRO A 43 13.89 -0.22 2.96
N SER A 44 12.57 -0.40 2.98
CA SER A 44 11.93 -1.48 2.21
C SER A 44 10.50 -1.21 1.74
N ILE A 45 10.01 0.02 1.89
CA ILE A 45 8.63 0.38 1.54
C ILE A 45 8.68 1.49 0.49
N VAL A 46 7.92 1.31 -0.58
CA VAL A 46 7.61 2.35 -1.56
C VAL A 46 6.28 2.96 -1.15
N ALA A 47 6.27 4.28 -0.93
CA ALA A 47 5.16 5.04 -0.38
C ALA A 47 4.71 6.14 -1.33
N PHE A 48 3.43 6.48 -1.21
CA PHE A 48 2.72 7.50 -1.98
C PHE A 48 1.90 8.35 -1.01
N GLY A 49 2.18 9.65 -0.98
CA GLY A 49 1.60 10.58 -0.01
C GLY A 49 1.94 10.27 1.44
N GLU A 50 1.33 11.04 2.34
CA GLU A 50 1.35 10.86 3.79
C GLU A 50 0.04 11.32 4.39
N TYR A 51 -0.28 10.77 5.56
CA TYR A 51 -1.32 11.28 6.43
C TYR A 51 -0.79 11.34 7.86
N HIS A 52 -1.32 12.29 8.64
CA HIS A 52 -1.05 12.41 10.05
C HIS A 52 -2.14 11.66 10.83
N TYR A 53 -1.75 10.79 11.75
CA TYR A 53 -2.68 10.09 12.63
C TYR A 53 -2.51 10.56 14.06
N ARG A 54 -3.61 10.58 14.82
CA ARG A 54 -3.61 10.89 16.25
C ARG A 54 -4.55 9.97 17.00
N TYR A 55 -4.01 9.15 17.89
CA TYR A 55 -4.80 8.29 18.77
C TYR A 55 -5.47 9.10 19.90
N PRO A 56 -6.58 8.61 20.47
CA PRO A 56 -7.21 9.20 21.66
C PRO A 56 -6.28 9.30 22.87
N SER A 57 -5.27 8.44 22.95
CA SER A 57 -4.22 8.48 23.98
C SER A 57 -3.28 9.69 23.86
N GLY A 58 -3.39 10.47 22.79
CA GLY A 58 -2.51 11.60 22.48
C GLY A 58 -1.25 11.22 21.68
N ARG A 59 -1.05 9.93 21.38
CA ARG A 59 0.03 9.48 20.50
C ARG A 59 -0.29 9.84 19.06
N GLU A 60 0.62 10.50 18.37
CA GLU A 60 0.46 10.89 16.96
C GLU A 60 1.71 10.57 16.14
N GLY A 61 1.61 10.72 14.82
CA GLY A 61 2.71 10.55 13.89
C GLY A 61 2.24 10.54 12.45
N ASP A 62 3.21 10.40 11.55
CA ASP A 62 2.96 10.38 10.10
C ASP A 62 3.12 8.95 9.56
N ALA A 63 2.27 8.61 8.59
CA ALA A 63 2.32 7.32 7.91
C ALA A 63 2.06 7.48 6.41
N PRO A 64 2.54 6.54 5.57
CA PRO A 64 2.20 6.51 4.14
C PRO A 64 0.70 6.37 3.93
N ALA A 65 0.13 7.18 3.03
CA ALA A 65 -1.29 7.08 2.69
C ALA A 65 -1.59 5.88 1.77
N ALA A 66 -0.67 5.55 0.86
CA ALA A 66 -0.64 4.28 0.16
C ALA A 66 0.80 3.77 0.09
N ALA A 67 1.00 2.45 0.18
CA ALA A 67 2.34 1.88 0.14
C ALA A 67 2.35 0.40 -0.24
N PHE A 68 3.51 -0.06 -0.72
CA PHE A 68 3.80 -1.49 -0.89
C PHE A 68 5.25 -1.84 -0.56
N SER A 69 5.50 -3.13 -0.33
CA SER A 69 6.83 -3.69 -0.07
C SER A 69 6.98 -5.04 -0.80
N PRO A 70 7.83 -5.16 -1.83
CA PRO A 70 8.01 -6.39 -2.61
C PRO A 70 8.92 -7.40 -1.88
N ARG A 71 8.42 -7.96 -0.77
CA ARG A 71 9.18 -8.89 0.08
C ARG A 71 9.32 -10.26 -0.60
N LYS A 72 10.33 -11.02 -0.18
CA LYS A 72 10.65 -12.34 -0.74
C LYS A 72 9.46 -13.32 -0.78
N PRO A 73 8.65 -13.51 0.29
CA PRO A 73 7.55 -14.46 0.26
C PRO A 73 6.32 -13.98 -0.54
N ALA A 74 6.03 -12.67 -0.52
CA ALA A 74 4.91 -12.03 -1.19
C ALA A 74 5.12 -10.51 -1.19
N THR A 75 4.52 -9.80 -2.14
CA THR A 75 4.40 -8.35 -2.04
C THR A 75 3.34 -8.01 -0.99
N THR A 76 3.70 -7.15 -0.05
CA THR A 76 2.77 -6.56 0.91
C THR A 76 2.22 -5.26 0.34
N VAL A 77 0.90 -5.12 0.29
CA VAL A 77 0.21 -3.85 0.02
C VAL A 77 -0.42 -3.37 1.32
N TYR A 78 -0.13 -2.14 1.73
CA TYR A 78 -0.62 -1.57 2.97
C TYR A 78 -1.93 -0.82 2.71
N LEU A 79 -2.96 -1.12 3.51
CA LEU A 79 -4.25 -0.43 3.53
C LEU A 79 -4.40 0.21 4.90
N ALA A 80 -4.14 1.52 4.97
CA ALA A 80 -3.97 2.24 6.22
C ALA A 80 -5.26 2.31 7.07
N ASP A 81 -6.42 2.18 6.43
CA ASP A 81 -7.75 2.14 7.04
C ASP A 81 -8.26 0.72 7.35
N GLY A 82 -7.45 -0.30 7.06
CA GLY A 82 -7.74 -1.70 7.39
C GLY A 82 -8.42 -2.47 6.26
N VAL A 83 -8.19 -3.80 6.23
CA VAL A 83 -8.74 -4.67 5.18
C VAL A 83 -10.24 -4.90 5.28
N GLY A 84 -10.81 -4.78 6.49
CA GLY A 84 -12.22 -5.08 6.77
C GLY A 84 -13.21 -4.14 6.07
N ALA A 85 -12.76 -2.96 5.64
CA ALA A 85 -13.58 -2.05 4.83
C ALA A 85 -13.82 -2.56 3.40
N TYR A 86 -13.09 -3.59 2.95
CA TYR A 86 -13.01 -4.02 1.55
C TYR A 86 -13.34 -5.50 1.35
N GLU A 87 -14.01 -6.16 2.31
CA GLU A 87 -14.24 -7.61 2.26
C GLU A 87 -14.96 -8.06 0.97
N ALA A 88 -15.94 -7.28 0.51
CA ALA A 88 -16.72 -7.59 -0.69
C ALA A 88 -15.87 -7.51 -1.97
N GLU A 89 -15.05 -6.47 -2.10
CA GLU A 89 -14.10 -6.30 -3.20
C GLU A 89 -13.05 -7.41 -3.18
N LEU A 90 -12.44 -7.65 -2.01
CA LEU A 90 -11.39 -8.64 -1.82
C LEU A 90 -11.87 -10.05 -2.14
N ALA A 91 -13.14 -10.38 -1.91
CA ALA A 91 -13.72 -11.67 -2.32
C ALA A 91 -13.62 -11.93 -3.84
N THR A 92 -13.49 -10.88 -4.66
CA THR A 92 -13.35 -10.96 -6.12
C THR A 92 -11.94 -10.65 -6.62
N LEU A 93 -11.00 -10.33 -5.73
CA LEU A 93 -9.64 -9.91 -6.09
C LEU A 93 -8.81 -11.03 -6.73
N GLY A 94 -9.05 -12.29 -6.37
CA GLY A 94 -8.17 -13.43 -6.70
C GLY A 94 -7.33 -13.88 -5.49
N PRO A 95 -6.32 -14.75 -5.69
CA PRO A 95 -5.58 -15.38 -4.58
C PRO A 95 -4.76 -14.39 -3.75
N HIS A 96 -5.19 -14.15 -2.51
CA HIS A 96 -4.51 -13.28 -1.56
C HIS A 96 -4.65 -13.80 -0.12
N THR A 97 -3.81 -13.31 0.78
CA THR A 97 -4.05 -13.41 2.23
C THR A 97 -4.04 -12.01 2.83
N THR A 98 -4.63 -11.85 4.02
CA THR A 98 -4.75 -10.55 4.68
C THR A 98 -4.12 -10.57 6.07
N GLY A 99 -3.60 -9.43 6.49
CA GLY A 99 -3.44 -9.05 7.89
C GLY A 99 -4.48 -8.00 8.26
N VAL A 100 -4.32 -7.33 9.42
CA VAL A 100 -5.28 -6.30 9.87
C VAL A 100 -5.33 -5.09 8.90
N GLY A 101 -4.17 -4.64 8.42
CA GLY A 101 -4.03 -3.47 7.54
C GLY A 101 -3.18 -3.73 6.31
N CYS A 102 -3.10 -4.98 5.85
CA CYS A 102 -2.31 -5.29 4.66
C CYS A 102 -2.81 -6.52 3.90
N LEU A 103 -2.52 -6.53 2.60
CA LEU A 103 -2.69 -7.66 1.71
C LEU A 103 -1.32 -8.29 1.42
N TYR A 104 -1.28 -9.61 1.26
CA TYR A 104 -0.12 -10.34 0.80
C TYR A 104 -0.42 -10.97 -0.56
N LEU A 105 0.31 -10.53 -1.57
CA LEU A 105 0.07 -10.84 -2.98
C LEU A 105 1.27 -11.61 -3.54
N LYS A 106 1.04 -12.85 -3.99
CA LYS A 106 2.11 -13.73 -4.49
C LYS A 106 2.41 -13.56 -5.97
N ASP A 107 1.46 -13.04 -6.73
CA ASP A 107 1.54 -12.87 -8.19
C ASP A 107 0.37 -11.99 -8.65
N LEU A 108 0.67 -10.77 -9.13
CA LEU A 108 -0.37 -9.86 -9.60
C LEU A 108 -1.08 -10.31 -10.89
N GLU A 109 -0.48 -11.20 -11.68
CA GLU A 109 -1.14 -11.74 -12.88
C GLU A 109 -2.30 -12.69 -12.53
N GLN A 110 -2.37 -13.15 -11.29
CA GLN A 110 -3.48 -13.98 -10.80
C GLN A 110 -4.58 -13.15 -10.13
N LEU A 111 -4.45 -11.82 -10.13
CA LEU A 111 -5.39 -10.91 -9.47
C LEU A 111 -6.14 -10.05 -10.47
N ASP A 112 -7.34 -9.63 -10.08
CA ASP A 112 -8.06 -8.54 -10.73
C ASP A 112 -7.43 -7.20 -10.31
N LEU A 113 -6.60 -6.63 -11.18
CA LEU A 113 -5.96 -5.33 -10.95
C LEU A 113 -6.97 -4.18 -10.83
N GLY A 114 -8.15 -4.30 -11.46
CA GLY A 114 -9.21 -3.31 -11.33
C GLY A 114 -9.82 -3.31 -9.93
N VAL A 115 -9.97 -4.48 -9.31
CA VAL A 115 -10.35 -4.59 -7.90
C VAL A 115 -9.27 -3.98 -7.00
N LEU A 116 -8.00 -4.34 -7.21
CA LEU A 116 -6.90 -3.80 -6.42
C LEU A 116 -6.81 -2.27 -6.52
N GLU A 117 -6.96 -1.72 -7.72
CA GLU A 117 -6.97 -0.28 -7.97
C GLU A 117 -8.08 0.43 -7.19
N ARG A 118 -9.31 -0.10 -7.21
CA ARG A 118 -10.43 0.48 -6.45
C ARG A 118 -10.19 0.45 -4.95
N VAL A 119 -9.68 -0.66 -4.42
CA VAL A 119 -9.38 -0.82 -2.98
C VAL A 119 -8.30 0.17 -2.55
N VAL A 120 -7.19 0.28 -3.30
CA VAL A 120 -6.12 1.23 -2.99
C VAL A 120 -6.61 2.67 -3.09
N ALA A 121 -7.42 3.00 -4.11
CA ALA A 121 -7.98 4.34 -4.28
C ALA A 121 -8.89 4.73 -3.12
N ALA A 122 -9.78 3.83 -2.70
CA ALA A 122 -10.68 4.05 -1.59
C ALA A 122 -9.91 4.23 -0.28
N SER A 123 -8.92 3.36 0.00
CA SER A 123 -8.07 3.43 1.20
C SER A 123 -7.33 4.75 1.26
N TYR A 124 -6.68 5.14 0.16
CA TYR A 124 -5.97 6.40 0.06
C TYR A 124 -6.90 7.60 0.28
N ALA A 125 -8.07 7.63 -0.36
CA ALA A 125 -9.03 8.71 -0.21
C ALA A 125 -9.53 8.83 1.25
N VAL A 126 -9.79 7.70 1.91
CA VAL A 126 -10.24 7.65 3.30
C VAL A 126 -9.21 8.26 4.25
N VAL A 127 -7.92 7.90 4.10
CA VAL A 127 -6.87 8.40 5.02
C VAL A 127 -6.41 9.81 4.71
N THR A 128 -6.66 10.32 3.51
CA THR A 128 -6.28 11.68 3.09
C THR A 128 -7.44 12.69 3.15
N ALA A 129 -8.67 12.26 3.42
CA ALA A 129 -9.84 13.14 3.52
C ALA A 129 -9.85 14.07 4.74
N GLY A 130 -8.89 13.94 5.68
CA GLY A 130 -8.79 14.82 6.85
C GLY A 130 -8.01 14.19 8.02
N ASP A 131 -8.30 14.62 9.24
CA ASP A 131 -7.67 14.12 10.46
C ASP A 131 -8.12 12.67 10.72
N PHE A 132 -7.33 11.70 10.25
CA PHE A 132 -7.60 10.27 10.40
C PHE A 132 -7.55 9.79 11.86
N GLY A 133 -7.29 10.70 12.82
CA GLY A 133 -7.22 10.41 14.25
C GLY A 133 -8.47 9.76 14.87
N GLY A 134 -9.62 9.79 14.19
CA GLY A 134 -10.82 9.05 14.62
C GLY A 134 -10.89 7.58 14.19
N LEU A 135 -10.07 7.16 13.22
CA LEU A 135 -10.18 5.86 12.55
C LEU A 135 -8.93 4.99 12.68
N ALA A 136 -7.88 5.47 13.35
CA ALA A 136 -6.75 4.66 13.76
C ALA A 136 -7.23 3.60 14.77
N ARG A 137 -7.87 2.55 14.26
CA ARG A 137 -8.18 1.34 15.01
C ARG A 137 -6.84 0.82 15.49
N ASP A 138 -6.71 0.63 16.80
CA ASP A 138 -5.51 0.06 17.41
C ASP A 138 -5.16 -1.26 16.70
N GLY A 139 -4.25 -1.17 15.72
CA GLY A 139 -3.62 -2.31 15.09
C GLY A 139 -2.57 -2.84 16.04
N GLY A 140 -3.01 -3.45 17.14
CA GLY A 140 -2.13 -3.85 18.22
C GLY A 140 -2.79 -4.78 19.22
N ALA A 141 -2.85 -6.06 18.86
CA ALA A 141 -2.56 -7.17 19.77
C ALA A 141 -2.02 -8.35 18.95
#